data_AF-A0A9P6XN08-F1
#
_entry.id   AF-A0A9P6XN08-F1
#
_cell.length_a   1.000
_cell.length_b   1.000
_cell.length_c   1.000
_cell.angle_alpha   90.00
_cell.angle_beta   90.00
_cell.angle_gamma   90.00
#
_symmetry.space_group_name_H-M   'P 1'
#
loop_
_entity.id
_entity.type
_entity.pdbx_description
1 polymer ?
#
loop_
_entity_poly.entity_id
_entity_poly.type
_entity_poly.pdbx_seq_one_letter_code
_entity_poly.pdbx_strand_id
1 'polypeptide(L)'
;MLDKNTGADQLPVLPATLETRGEALLMGRQGAQPDERYVLRLWPAPAQLQPGDTPLWLGSAQTLRYERHFEWIGMWHPLRGVDPAMNAVKEAVHGLPQREDVHGETGLPVLRLKTTAR
;
A
#
# COMPACT_ATOMS: atom_id res chain seq x y z
N MET A 1 -5.03 -6.90 -22.76
CA MET A 1 -5.51 -8.22 -23.22
C MET A 1 -6.01 -8.96 -21.97
N LEU A 2 -7.32 -9.17 -21.82
CA LEU A 2 -7.89 -9.88 -20.66
C LEU A 2 -7.80 -11.39 -20.91
N ASP A 3 -6.94 -12.08 -20.17
CA ASP A 3 -6.80 -13.54 -20.24
C ASP A 3 -7.81 -14.22 -19.28
N LYS A 4 -8.58 -15.15 -19.84
CA LYS A 4 -9.73 -15.83 -19.24
C LYS A 4 -9.34 -16.89 -18.20
N ASN A 5 -8.09 -17.36 -18.19
CA ASN A 5 -7.60 -18.42 -17.30
C ASN A 5 -6.64 -17.94 -16.20
N THR A 6 -6.47 -16.62 -16.07
CA THR A 6 -5.58 -16.01 -15.10
C THR A 6 -6.14 -16.20 -13.68
N GLY A 7 -5.44 -16.99 -12.86
CA GLY A 7 -5.69 -17.05 -11.42
C GLY A 7 -5.35 -15.72 -10.75
N ALA A 8 -5.80 -15.52 -9.51
CA ALA A 8 -5.50 -14.30 -8.74
C ALA A 8 -3.98 -14.05 -8.64
N ASP A 9 -3.19 -15.12 -8.56
CA ASP A 9 -1.74 -15.09 -8.55
C ASP A 9 -1.11 -14.44 -9.80
N GLN A 10 -1.77 -14.56 -10.95
CA GLN A 10 -1.26 -14.11 -12.25
C GLN A 10 -1.80 -12.73 -12.67
N LEU A 11 -2.78 -12.17 -11.96
CA LEU A 11 -3.33 -10.85 -12.27
C LEU A 11 -2.52 -9.72 -11.62
N PRO A 12 -2.01 -8.75 -12.40
CA PRO A 12 -1.28 -7.62 -11.86
C PRO A 12 -2.21 -6.72 -11.03
N VAL A 13 -1.68 -6.19 -9.94
CA VAL A 13 -2.34 -5.11 -9.20
C VAL A 13 -2.19 -3.83 -10.02
N LEU A 14 -3.30 -3.15 -10.31
CA LEU A 14 -3.27 -1.92 -11.08
C LEU A 14 -2.64 -0.77 -10.27
N PRO A 15 -1.90 0.14 -10.91
CA PRO A 15 -1.37 1.33 -10.24
C PRO A 15 -2.51 2.25 -9.79
N ALA A 16 -2.25 3.03 -8.74
CA ALA A 16 -3.18 4.03 -8.22
C ALA A 16 -2.51 5.40 -8.14
N THR A 17 -3.29 6.46 -8.24
CA THR A 17 -2.80 7.84 -8.08
C THR A 17 -3.14 8.38 -6.70
N LEU A 18 -2.21 9.12 -6.09
CA LEU A 18 -2.46 9.93 -4.89
C LEU A 18 -2.36 11.40 -5.28
N GLU A 19 -3.46 12.16 -5.15
CA GLU A 19 -3.51 13.59 -5.46
C GLU A 19 -2.92 13.94 -6.84
N THR A 20 -3.34 13.23 -7.89
CA THR A 20 -2.83 13.34 -9.28
C THR A 20 -1.38 12.88 -9.50
N ARG A 21 -0.65 12.47 -8.46
CA ARG A 21 0.69 11.89 -8.62
C ARG A 21 0.62 10.40 -8.91
N GLY A 22 1.37 10.00 -9.94
CA GLY A 22 1.57 8.60 -10.28
C GLY A 22 2.33 7.87 -9.16
N GLU A 23 1.93 6.63 -8.92
CA GLU A 23 2.65 5.71 -8.03
C GLU A 23 4.10 5.55 -8.46
N ALA A 24 5.01 5.72 -7.51
CA ALA A 24 6.44 5.56 -7.74
C ALA A 24 6.91 4.14 -7.38
N LEU A 25 6.31 3.51 -6.38
CA LEU A 25 6.62 2.14 -6.00
C LEU A 25 5.38 1.39 -5.51
N LEU A 26 5.16 0.21 -6.07
CA LEU A 26 4.17 -0.77 -5.64
C LEU A 26 4.89 -2.03 -5.14
N MET A 27 4.65 -2.39 -3.90
CA MET A 27 5.07 -3.66 -3.32
C MET A 27 3.83 -4.50 -3.04
N GLY A 28 3.84 -5.75 -3.52
CA GLY A 28 2.76 -6.71 -3.30
C GLY A 28 3.28 -7.97 -2.63
N ARG A 29 2.53 -8.51 -1.67
CA ARG A 29 2.75 -9.85 -1.11
C ARG A 29 1.43 -10.58 -0.92
N GLN A 30 1.49 -11.91 -0.82
CA GLN A 30 0.31 -12.72 -0.55
C GLN A 30 -0.35 -12.31 0.79
N GLY A 31 -1.68 -12.21 0.79
CA GLY A 31 -2.48 -11.97 2.00
C GLY A 31 -2.68 -13.23 2.84
N ALA A 32 -3.60 -13.18 3.79
CA ALA A 32 -3.90 -14.32 4.66
C ALA A 32 -4.68 -15.41 3.91
N GLN A 33 -5.51 -15.01 2.93
CA GLN A 33 -6.26 -15.91 2.06
C GLN A 33 -5.64 -15.99 0.66
N PRO A 34 -5.91 -17.07 -0.11
CA PRO A 34 -5.42 -17.21 -1.49
C PRO A 34 -5.89 -16.10 -2.44
N ASP A 35 -7.09 -15.57 -2.21
CA ASP A 35 -7.71 -14.48 -2.95
C ASP A 35 -7.40 -13.09 -2.37
N GLU A 36 -6.49 -13.00 -1.39
CA GLU A 36 -6.06 -11.74 -0.80
C GLU A 36 -4.63 -11.37 -1.18
N ARG A 37 -4.40 -10.06 -1.30
CA ARG A 37 -3.07 -9.48 -1.56
C ARG A 37 -2.87 -8.27 -0.69
N TYR A 38 -1.76 -8.23 0.04
CA TYR A 38 -1.34 -7.03 0.77
C TYR A 38 -0.50 -6.18 -0.17
N VAL A 39 -0.84 -4.90 -0.28
CA VAL A 39 -0.11 -3.95 -1.11
C VAL A 39 0.37 -2.77 -0.28
N LEU A 40 1.61 -2.35 -0.53
CA LEU A 40 2.17 -1.10 -0.04
C LEU A 40 2.49 -0.23 -1.26
N ARG A 41 1.83 0.91 -1.34
CA ARG A 41 2.03 1.91 -2.39
C ARG A 41 2.77 3.09 -1.81
N LEU A 42 3.77 3.61 -2.52
CA LEU A 42 4.57 4.76 -2.09
C LEU A 42 4.61 5.85 -3.18
N TRP A 43 4.51 7.09 -2.74
CA TRP A 43 4.60 8.29 -3.56
C TRP A 43 5.58 9.28 -2.94
N PRO A 44 6.42 9.97 -3.73
CA PRO A 44 7.17 11.11 -3.23
C PRO A 44 6.17 12.21 -2.81
N ALA A 45 6.37 12.77 -1.62
CA ALA A 45 5.67 13.97 -1.16
C ALA A 45 6.30 15.21 -1.83
N PRO A 46 5.55 16.32 -2.00
CA PRO A 46 6.14 17.54 -2.52
C PRO A 46 6.91 18.32 -1.44
N ALA A 47 6.64 18.00 -0.16
CA ALA A 47 7.29 18.58 1.00
C ALA A 47 8.59 17.85 1.31
N GLN A 48 9.53 18.58 1.90
CA GLN A 48 10.78 18.05 2.42
C GLN A 48 10.84 18.31 3.92
N LEU A 49 11.40 17.36 4.66
CA LEU A 49 11.56 17.51 6.11
C LEU A 49 12.74 18.43 6.40
N GLN A 50 12.54 19.31 7.37
CA GLN A 50 13.59 20.17 7.92
C GLN A 50 14.03 19.66 9.31
N PRO A 51 15.30 19.86 9.68
CA PRO A 51 16.38 20.43 8.86
C PRO A 51 16.94 19.44 7.82
N GLY A 52 17.52 19.96 6.73
CA GLY A 52 18.34 19.18 5.80
C GLY A 52 17.62 18.63 4.57
N ASP A 53 16.51 19.26 4.16
CA ASP A 53 15.85 19.03 2.85
C ASP A 53 15.57 17.55 2.56
N THR A 54 15.25 16.77 3.59
CA THR A 54 15.12 15.32 3.47
C THR A 54 13.84 14.97 2.71
N PRO A 55 13.91 14.20 1.59
CA PRO A 55 12.73 13.82 0.84
C PRO A 55 11.73 13.05 1.70
N LEU A 56 10.47 13.47 1.68
CA LEU A 56 9.37 12.77 2.36
C LEU A 56 8.65 11.85 1.37
N TRP A 57 8.26 10.67 1.85
CA TRP A 57 7.45 9.71 1.12
C TRP A 57 6.12 9.50 1.85
N LEU A 58 5.04 9.46 1.08
CA LEU A 58 3.71 9.08 1.56
C LEU A 58 3.43 7.65 1.12
N GLY A 59 2.70 6.90 1.95
CA GLY A 59 2.36 5.53 1.65
C GLY A 59 0.96 5.13 2.09
N SER A 60 0.41 4.14 1.40
CA SER A 60 -0.80 3.44 1.84
C SER A 60 -0.53 1.94 1.84
N ALA A 61 -0.94 1.28 2.93
CA ALA A 61 -0.97 -0.18 3.01
C ALA A 61 -2.43 -0.62 2.91
N GLN A 62 -2.73 -1.52 1.97
CA GLN A 62 -4.09 -1.98 1.70
C GLN A 62 -4.16 -3.49 1.55
N THR A 63 -5.20 -4.09 2.12
CA THR A 63 -5.60 -5.46 1.76
C THR A 63 -6.55 -5.41 0.56
N LEU A 64 -6.17 -6.08 -0.52
CA LEU A 64 -6.99 -6.26 -1.70
C LEU A 64 -7.57 -7.67 -1.71
N ARG A 65 -8.84 -7.81 -2.08
CA ARG A 65 -9.47 -9.09 -2.38
C ARG A 65 -9.75 -9.21 -3.86
N TYR A 66 -9.46 -10.38 -4.41
CA TYR A 66 -9.78 -10.71 -5.77
C TYR A 66 -11.27 -11.03 -5.90
N GLU A 67 -11.98 -10.31 -6.76
CA GLU A 67 -13.37 -10.58 -7.08
C GLU A 67 -13.53 -10.74 -8.59
N ARG A 68 -14.37 -11.71 -8.99
CA ARG A 68 -14.69 -11.99 -10.38
C ARG A 68 -16.08 -11.46 -10.69
N HIS A 69 -16.16 -10.46 -11.54
CA HIS A 69 -17.42 -9.92 -12.04
C HIS A 69 -17.79 -10.60 -13.36
N PHE A 70 -19.07 -10.97 -13.51
CA PHE A 70 -19.64 -11.59 -14.71
C PHE A 70 -18.86 -12.81 -15.24
N GLU A 71 -18.25 -13.60 -14.35
CA GLU A 71 -17.38 -14.76 -14.66
C GLU A 71 -16.11 -14.47 -15.51
N TRP A 72 -15.97 -13.28 -16.10
CA TRP A 72 -14.94 -13.00 -17.11
C TRP A 72 -13.94 -11.90 -16.73
N ILE A 73 -14.28 -11.02 -15.79
CA ILE A 73 -13.41 -9.89 -15.40
C ILE A 73 -13.03 -10.04 -13.93
N GLY A 74 -11.80 -10.49 -13.71
CA GLY A 74 -11.17 -10.49 -12.41
C GLY A 74 -10.58 -9.12 -12.05
N MET A 75 -10.88 -8.59 -10.87
CA MET A 75 -10.33 -7.34 -10.37
C MET A 75 -9.99 -7.41 -8.89
N TRP A 76 -8.95 -6.68 -8.51
CA TRP A 76 -8.57 -6.45 -7.11
C TRP A 76 -9.37 -5.30 -6.51
N HIS A 77 -10.10 -5.55 -5.42
CA HIS A 77 -10.86 -4.55 -4.70
C HIS A 77 -10.31 -4.34 -3.28
N PRO A 78 -10.18 -3.08 -2.80
CA PRO A 78 -9.75 -2.82 -1.44
C PRO A 78 -10.80 -3.27 -0.43
N LEU A 79 -10.37 -4.05 0.56
CA LEU A 79 -11.19 -4.36 1.73
C LEU A 79 -11.34 -3.11 2.61
N ARG A 80 -12.51 -2.98 3.27
CA ARG A 80 -12.79 -1.92 4.23
C ARG A 80 -12.62 -2.48 5.66
N GLY A 81 -12.05 -1.68 6.56
CA GLY A 81 -11.95 -2.01 7.99
C GLY A 81 -10.53 -1.95 8.53
N VAL A 82 -10.27 -2.68 9.62
CA VAL A 82 -8.91 -2.90 10.14
C VAL A 82 -8.09 -3.58 9.06
N ASP A 83 -6.93 -3.03 8.72
CA ASP A 83 -6.15 -3.49 7.57
C ASP A 83 -4.94 -4.35 8.00
N PRO A 84 -4.99 -5.69 7.79
CA PRO A 84 -3.85 -6.57 8.02
C PRO A 84 -2.57 -6.16 7.28
N ALA A 85 -2.70 -5.48 6.13
CA ALA A 85 -1.55 -4.99 5.38
C ALA A 85 -0.76 -3.93 6.16
N MET A 86 -1.42 -3.10 6.98
CA MET A 86 -0.70 -2.14 7.84
C MET A 86 0.10 -2.86 8.93
N ASN A 87 -0.47 -3.90 9.55
CA ASN A 87 0.25 -4.71 10.55
C ASN A 87 1.46 -5.42 9.93
N ALA A 88 1.30 -5.93 8.71
CA ALA A 88 2.40 -6.51 7.93
C ALA A 88 3.55 -5.53 7.69
N VAL A 89 3.25 -4.25 7.42
CA VAL A 89 4.28 -3.21 7.28
C VAL A 89 4.98 -2.97 8.60
N LYS A 90 4.23 -2.78 9.70
CA LYS A 90 4.78 -2.57 11.05
C LYS A 90 5.75 -3.67 11.48
N GLU A 91 5.39 -4.92 11.20
CA GLU A 91 6.24 -6.08 11.46
C GLU A 91 7.54 -6.03 10.64
N ALA A 92 7.42 -5.80 9.32
CA ALA A 92 8.57 -5.78 8.41
C ALA A 92 9.57 -4.66 8.74
N VAL A 93 9.09 -3.54 9.29
CA VAL A 93 9.91 -2.36 9.61
C VAL A 93 10.26 -2.25 11.10
N HIS A 94 9.97 -3.28 11.91
CA HIS A 94 10.16 -3.26 13.36
C HIS A 94 11.58 -2.86 13.80
N GLY A 95 12.60 -3.17 12.99
CA GLY A 95 13.99 -2.78 13.24
C GLY A 95 14.36 -1.33 12.89
N LEU A 96 13.44 -0.55 12.31
CA LEU A 96 13.66 0.84 11.95
C LEU A 96 13.12 1.79 13.03
N PRO A 97 13.71 2.99 13.20
CA PRO A 97 13.11 4.01 14.05
C PRO A 97 11.72 4.38 13.50
N GLN A 98 10.69 4.10 14.30
CA GLN A 98 9.29 4.27 13.91
C GLN A 98 8.46 4.88 15.03
N ARG A 99 7.37 5.54 14.65
CA ARG A 99 6.36 6.07 15.57
C ARG A 99 4.97 5.90 14.98
N GLU A 100 4.09 5.30 15.74
CA GLU A 100 2.65 5.32 15.47
C GLU A 100 2.06 6.63 16.01
N ASP A 101 1.14 7.22 15.25
CA ASP A 101 0.45 8.44 15.63
C ASP A 101 -0.95 8.48 14.98
N VAL A 102 -1.71 9.52 15.28
CA VAL A 102 -2.99 9.81 14.63
C VAL A 102 -2.84 11.05 13.76
N HIS A 103 -3.33 11.00 12.52
CA HIS A 103 -3.33 12.15 11.65
C HIS A 103 -4.29 13.23 12.20
N GLY A 104 -3.75 14.40 12.53
CA GLY A 104 -4.49 15.43 13.29
C GLY A 104 -5.78 15.92 12.62
N GLU A 105 -5.84 15.96 11.29
CA GLU A 105 -7.03 16.43 10.57
C GLU A 105 -8.04 15.33 10.24
N THR A 106 -7.57 14.09 10.05
CA THR A 106 -8.42 13.00 9.53
C THR A 106 -8.75 11.95 10.59
N GLY A 107 -8.06 11.97 11.73
CA GLY A 107 -8.22 10.96 12.79
C GLY A 107 -7.71 9.57 12.40
N LEU A 108 -7.12 9.40 11.22
CA LEU A 108 -6.65 8.11 10.74
C LEU A 108 -5.33 7.72 11.42
N PRO A 109 -5.14 6.44 11.78
CA PRO A 109 -3.87 5.97 12.30
C PRO A 109 -2.79 6.06 11.21
N VAL A 110 -1.61 6.55 11.58
CA VAL A 110 -0.46 6.69 10.69
C VAL A 110 0.79 6.07 11.30
N LEU A 111 1.64 5.51 10.44
CA LEU A 111 2.97 5.03 10.81
C LEU A 111 4.01 5.97 10.20
N ARG A 112 4.85 6.55 11.05
CA ARG A 112 5.99 7.39 10.63
C ARG A 112 7.27 6.58 10.75
N LEU A 113 8.01 6.49 9.67
CA LEU A 113 9.24 5.70 9.57
C LEU A 113 10.41 6.62 9.25
N LYS A 114 11.52 6.47 9.97
CA LYS A 114 12.79 7.07 9.58
C LYS A 114 13.64 6.00 8.89
N THR A 115 13.68 6.06 7.58
CA THR A 115 14.62 5.27 6.78
C THR A 115 15.95 6.03 6.74
N THR A 116 17.07 5.32 6.85
CA THR A 116 18.37 5.94 6.60
C THR A 116 18.53 6.15 5.10
N ALA A 117 18.72 7.40 4.68
CA ALA A 117 19.32 7.67 3.38
C ALA A 117 20.77 7.17 3.47
N ARG A 118 21.13 6.20 2.63
CA ARG A 118 22.53 5.82 2.45
C ARG A 118 23.25 6.87 1.63
#